data_AF-A0A968YIV1-F1
#
_entry.id   AF-A0A968YIV1-F1
#
_cell.length_a   1.000
_cell.length_b   1.000
_cell.length_c   1.000
_cell.angle_alpha   90.00
_cell.angle_beta   90.00
_cell.angle_gamma   90.00
#
_symmetry.space_group_name_H-M   'P 1'
#
loop_
_entity.id
_entity.type
_entity.pdbx_description
1 polymer ?
#
loop_
_entity_poly.entity_id
_entity_poly.type
_entity_poly.pdbx_seq_one_letter_code
_entity_poly.pdbx_strand_id
1 'polypeptide(L)' 'MKIYKAKIQVWTGREFLVLDFPMADNGQSLGSVIREYVSAMECRLIYWCRV' A
#
# COMPACT_ATOMS: atom_id res chain seq x y z
N MET A 1 -7.49 8.17 16.92
CA MET A 1 -6.98 8.14 15.53
C MET A 1 -7.82 7.16 14.74
N LYS A 2 -8.36 7.56 13.59
CA LYS A 2 -8.97 6.59 12.66
C LYS A 2 -7.83 5.91 11.90
N ILE A 3 -7.72 4.60 12.06
CA ILE A 3 -6.79 3.78 11.28
C ILE A 3 -7.58 3.27 10.08
N TYR A 4 -7.15 3.66 8.89
CA TYR A 4 -7.71 3.12 7.66
C TYR A 4 -6.91 1.91 7.24
N LYS A 5 -7.59 0.92 6.64
CA LYS A 5 -6.94 -0.22 6.03
C LYS A 5 -7.05 -0.07 4.52
N ALA A 6 -5.96 -0.20 3.80
CA ALA A 6 -5.97 -0.35 2.36
C ALA A 6 -5.52 -1.76 2.01
N LYS A 7 -6.11 -2.34 0.96
CA LYS A 7 -5.56 -3.54 0.34
C LYS A 7 -4.72 -3.11 -0.84
N ILE A 8 -3.47 -3.58 -0.84
CA ILE A 8 -2.51 -3.30 -1.91
C ILE A 8 -2.16 -4.61 -2.61
N GLN A 9 -2.15 -4.59 -3.93
CA GLN A 9 -1.66 -5.70 -4.75
C GLN A 9 -0.30 -5.28 -5.33
N VAL A 10 0.70 -6.11 -5.10
CA VAL A 10 2.09 -5.85 -5.49
C VAL A 10 2.66 -7.01 -6.28
N TRP A 11 3.63 -6.72 -7.15
CA TRP A 11 4.46 -7.70 -7.85
C TRP A 11 5.87 -7.68 -7.26
N THR A 12 6.34 -8.85 -6.82
CA THR A 12 7.65 -9.01 -6.17
C THR A 12 8.80 -9.29 -7.14
N GLY A 13 8.52 -9.33 -8.45
CA GLY A 13 9.45 -9.89 -9.43
C GLY A 13 9.26 -11.40 -9.66
N ARG A 14 8.54 -12.09 -8.78
CA ARG A 14 8.28 -13.54 -8.86
C ARG A 14 6.80 -13.89 -8.83
N GLU A 15 6.03 -13.20 -7.97
CA GLU A 15 4.62 -13.48 -7.76
C GLU A 15 3.83 -12.22 -7.44
N PHE A 16 2.50 -12.33 -7.54
CA PHE A 16 1.58 -11.30 -7.09
C PHE A 16 1.17 -11.57 -5.66
N LEU A 17 1.31 -10.56 -4.80
CA LEU A 17 0.89 -10.61 -3.40
C LEU A 17 -0.16 -9.55 -3.11
N VAL A 18 -1.07 -9.86 -2.20
CA VAL A 18 -2.05 -8.90 -1.65
C VAL A 18 -1.70 -8.69 -0.18
N LEU A 19 -1.52 -7.43 0.22
CA LEU A 19 -1.12 -7.05 1.56
C LEU A 19 -2.15 -6.06 2.15
N ASP A 20 -2.37 -6.17 3.46
CA ASP A 20 -3.12 -5.15 4.21
C ASP A 20 -2.15 -4.04 4.64
N PHE A 21 -2.45 -2.81 4.25
CA PHE A 21 -1.67 -1.62 4.58
C PHE A 21 -2.42 -0.78 5.62
N PRO A 22 -1.95 -0.73 6.89
CA PRO A 22 -2.52 0.13 7.91
C PRO A 22 -1.99 1.56 7.74
N MET A 23 -2.88 2.54 7.61
CA MET A 23 -2.50 3.95 7.56
C MET A 23 -3.21 4.76 8.64
N ALA A 24 -2.42 5.55 9.37
CA ALA A 24 -2.93 6.58 10.25
C ALA A 24 -3.34 7.81 9.44
N ASP A 25 -4.49 8.39 9.77
CA ASP A 25 -4.93 9.67 9.20
C ASP A 25 -4.04 10.82 9.70
N ASN A 26 -2.97 11.11 8.94
CA ASN A 26 -1.97 12.13 9.24
C ASN A 26 -1.98 13.29 8.21
N GLY A 27 -3.05 13.39 7.40
CA GLY A 27 -3.18 14.40 6.34
C GLY A 27 -2.39 14.11 5.06
N GLN A 28 -1.63 13.00 4.99
CA GLN A 28 -0.93 12.60 3.77
C GLN A 28 -1.88 11.87 2.81
N SER A 29 -1.61 12.01 1.50
CA SER A 29 -2.34 11.26 0.48
C SER A 29 -2.02 9.76 0.58
N LEU A 30 -3.05 8.94 0.77
CA LEU A 30 -2.96 7.48 0.87
C LEU A 30 -2.18 6.86 -0.30
N GLY A 31 -2.42 7.33 -1.52
CA GLY A 31 -1.73 6.82 -2.71
C GLY A 31 -0.24 7.16 -2.75
N SER A 32 0.20 8.27 -2.14
CA SER A 32 1.62 8.61 -2.04
C SER A 32 2.32 7.70 -1.03
N VAL A 33 1.73 7.53 0.15
CA VAL A 33 2.28 6.69 1.22
C VAL A 33 2.37 5.22 0.79
N ILE A 34 1.34 4.69 0.11
CA ILE A 34 1.38 3.34 -0.45
C ILE A 34 2.53 3.17 -1.46
N ARG A 35 2.75 4.16 -2.34
CA ARG A 35 3.83 4.08 -3.34
C ARG A 35 5.21 4.10 -2.69
N GLU A 36 5.43 4.94 -1.69
CA GLU A 36 6.68 4.97 -0.92
C GLU A 36 6.93 3.64 -0.21
N TYR A 37 5.91 3.10 0.47
CA TYR A 37 5.99 1.82 1.15
C TYR A 37 6.35 0.66 0.19
N VAL A 38 5.64 0.57 -0.94
CA VAL A 38 5.89 -0.47 -1.95
C VAL A 38 7.27 -0.34 -2.59
N SER A 39 7.73 0.90 -2.84
CA SER A 39 9.08 1.17 -3.32
C SER A 39 10.14 0.75 -2.33
N ALA A 40 9.93 0.97 -1.03
CA ALA A 40 10.85 0.54 0.03
C ALA A 40 10.94 -0.98 0.18
N MET A 41 9.89 -1.71 -0.21
CA MET A 41 9.88 -3.18 -0.29
C MET A 41 10.48 -3.73 -1.59
N GLU A 42 11.04 -2.87 -2.46
CA GLU A 42 11.54 -3.25 -3.79
C GLU A 42 10.48 -3.97 -4.66
N CYS A 43 9.21 -3.68 -4.41
CA CYS A 43 8.08 -4.26 -5.12
C CYS A 43 7.48 -3.25 -6.11
N ARG A 44 6.69 -3.74 -7.07
CA ARG A 44 5.92 -2.89 -7.98
C ARG A 44 4.46 -2.86 -7.58
N LEU A 45 3.91 -1.68 -7.35
CA LEU A 45 2.47 -1.51 -7.07
C LEU A 45 1.66 -1.78 -8.34
N ILE A 46 0.70 -2.68 -8.25
CA ILE A 46 -0.20 -3.06 -9.36
C ILE A 46 -1.56 -2.39 -9.19
N TYR A 47 -2.13 -2.50 -8.00
CA TYR A 47 -3.45 -1.99 -7.67
C TYR A 47 -3.55 -1.70 -6.18
N TRP A 48 -4.43 -0.78 -5.79
CA TRP A 48 -4.83 -0.64 -4.40
C TRP A 48 -6.26 -0.13 -4.26
N CYS A 49 -6.91 -0.48 -3.17
CA CYS A 49 -8.21 0.05 -2.78
C CYS A 49 -8.29 0.29 -1.27
N ARG A 50 -9.16 1.22 -0.89
CA ARG A 50 -9.48 1.50 0.51
C ARG A 50 -10.56 0.51 0.97
N VAL A 51 -10.40 -0.04 2.18
CA VAL A 51 -11.34 -0.95 2.85
C VAL A 51 -11.87 -0.31 4.12
#